data_AF-A0A067PLM6-F1
#
_entry.id   AF-A0A067PLM6-F1
#
_cell.length_a   1.000
_cell.length_b   1.000
_cell.length_c   1.000
_cell.angle_alpha   90.00
_cell.angle_beta   90.00
_cell.angle_gamma   90.00
#
_symmetry.space_group_name_H-M   'P 1'
#
loop_
_entity.id
_entity.type
_entity.pdbx_description
1 polymer ?
#
loop_
_entity_poly.entity_id
_entity_poly.type
_entity_poly.pdbx_seq_one_letter_code
_entity_poly.pdbx_strand_id
1 'polypeptide(L)'
;MARRSAPPNSGPAYLSPHPSAARGGRAALHDADESAFTRFLREQIWSPEKLPGNLSILTGVGVFAAGIVAVRTWGDLLLPA
;
A
#
# COMPACT_ATOMS: atom_id res chain seq x y z
N MET A 1 -0.69 20.33 48.90
CA MET A 1 -0.31 19.17 48.05
C MET A 1 -1.18 19.20 46.80
N ALA A 2 -0.55 19.40 45.64
CA ALA A 2 -1.21 19.62 44.36
C ALA A 2 -1.94 18.35 43.87
N ARG A 3 -3.18 18.52 43.43
CA ARG A 3 -3.96 17.48 42.74
C ARG A 3 -3.31 17.29 41.37
N ARG A 4 -2.49 16.24 41.20
CA ARG A 4 -2.00 15.81 39.89
C ARG A 4 -3.21 15.37 39.06
N SER A 5 -3.76 16.26 38.24
CA SER A 5 -4.73 15.92 37.22
C SER A 5 -4.07 14.99 36.21
N ALA A 6 -4.65 13.81 35.99
CA ALA A 6 -4.19 12.87 34.98
C ALA A 6 -4.26 13.52 33.57
N PRO A 7 -3.36 13.16 32.63
CA PRO A 7 -3.38 13.67 31.27
C PRO A 7 -4.74 13.43 30.58
N PRO A 8 -5.22 14.38 29.76
CA PRO A 8 -6.43 14.15 28.97
C PRO A 8 -6.21 12.95 28.03
N ASN A 9 -7.15 12.01 28.04
CA ASN A 9 -7.14 10.69 27.37
C ASN A 9 -6.60 9.49 28.18
N SER A 10 -6.55 9.59 29.51
CA SER A 10 -6.30 8.46 30.42
C SER A 10 -7.52 7.53 30.50
N GLY A 11 -7.80 6.78 29.43
CA GLY A 11 -8.81 5.72 29.41
C GLY A 11 -8.52 4.62 30.44
N PRO A 12 -9.52 3.84 30.86
CA PRO A 12 -9.39 2.86 31.94
C PRO A 12 -8.26 1.85 31.67
N ALA A 13 -7.30 1.76 32.58
CA ALA A 13 -6.07 0.96 32.50
C ALA A 13 -6.28 -0.58 32.49
N TYR A 14 -7.53 -1.04 32.39
CA TYR A 14 -7.90 -2.47 32.37
C TYR A 14 -8.18 -3.00 30.96
N LEU A 15 -8.16 -2.13 29.93
CA LEU A 15 -8.14 -2.60 28.55
C LEU A 15 -6.74 -3.14 28.22
N SER A 16 -6.59 -4.46 28.27
CA SER A 16 -5.44 -5.15 27.68
C SER A 16 -5.28 -4.69 26.22
N PRO A 17 -4.08 -4.31 25.76
CA PRO A 17 -3.85 -4.02 24.34
C PRO A 17 -4.22 -5.27 23.55
N HIS A 18 -5.31 -5.21 22.80
CA HIS A 18 -5.74 -6.32 21.97
C HIS A 18 -4.66 -6.52 20.88
N PRO A 19 -4.01 -7.69 20.77
CA PRO A 19 -2.93 -7.91 19.80
C PRO A 19 -3.40 -7.85 18.34
N SER A 20 -4.70 -7.71 18.07
CA SER A 20 -5.24 -7.43 16.74
C SER A 20 -5.05 -5.96 16.33
N ALA A 21 -4.87 -5.04 17.27
CA ALA A 21 -4.45 -3.67 16.99
C ALA A 21 -2.96 -3.57 16.55
N ALA A 22 -2.18 -4.63 16.76
CA ALA A 22 -0.74 -4.62 16.48
C ALA A 22 -0.34 -5.37 15.19
N ARG A 23 -1.24 -6.10 14.52
CA ARG A 23 -0.83 -7.00 13.42
C ARG A 23 -1.69 -7.04 12.15
N GLY A 24 -2.83 -6.35 12.07
CA GLY A 24 -3.70 -6.49 10.88
C GLY A 24 -4.42 -5.25 10.37
N GLY A 25 -4.43 -4.16 11.11
CA GLY A 25 -5.07 -2.93 10.68
C GLY A 25 -4.41 -1.81 11.42
N ARG A 26 -3.46 -1.15 10.77
CA ARG A 26 -3.25 0.26 11.08
C ARG A 26 -4.63 0.87 11.03
N ALA A 27 -5.18 1.26 12.18
CA ALA A 27 -6.08 2.40 12.20
C ALA A 27 -5.40 3.38 11.26
N ALA A 28 -5.98 3.58 10.09
CA ALA A 28 -5.52 4.60 9.19
C ALA A 28 -5.58 5.84 10.05
N LEU A 29 -4.41 6.26 10.55
CA LEU A 29 -4.22 7.55 11.14
C LEU A 29 -4.75 8.44 10.04
N HIS A 30 -5.98 8.91 10.22
CA HIS A 30 -6.64 9.83 9.31
C HIS A 30 -5.89 11.12 9.55
N ASP A 31 -4.72 11.19 8.93
CA ASP A 31 -3.82 12.31 9.01
C ASP A 31 -4.49 13.39 8.18
N ALA A 32 -5.00 14.42 8.86
CA ALA A 32 -5.75 15.49 8.20
C ALA A 32 -4.88 16.23 7.16
N ASP A 33 -3.56 16.09 7.26
CA ASP A 33 -2.56 16.61 6.33
C ASP A 33 -2.19 15.63 5.19
N GLU A 34 -2.88 14.49 5.05
CA GLU A 34 -2.61 13.56 3.95
C GLU A 34 -3.11 14.13 2.61
N SER A 35 -2.15 14.43 1.73
CA SER A 35 -2.44 14.85 0.35
C SER A 35 -3.33 13.83 -0.37
N ALA A 36 -4.27 14.33 -1.19
CA ALA A 36 -5.19 13.52 -1.98
C ALA A 36 -4.47 12.48 -2.87
N PHE A 37 -3.24 12.79 -3.29
CA PHE A 37 -2.38 11.87 -4.04
C PHE A 37 -1.91 10.68 -3.19
N THR A 38 -1.43 10.95 -1.97
CA THR A 38 -0.99 9.89 -1.04
C THR A 38 -2.17 9.01 -0.62
N ARG A 39 -3.35 9.62 -0.39
CA ARG A 39 -4.59 8.88 -0.13
C ARG A 39 -4.97 7.99 -1.31
N PHE A 40 -4.88 8.50 -2.54
CA PHE A 40 -5.17 7.71 -3.75
C PHE A 40 -4.24 6.52 -3.91
N LEU A 41 -2.94 6.73 -3.73
CA LEU A 41 -1.93 5.67 -3.76
C LEU A 41 -2.23 4.56 -2.73
N ARG A 42 -2.57 4.94 -1.50
CA ARG A 42 -2.95 3.99 -0.45
C ARG A 42 -4.21 3.20 -0.81
N GLU A 43 -5.25 3.89 -1.28
CA GLU A 43 -6.58 3.33 -1.49
C GLU A 43 -6.69 2.52 -2.79
N GLN A 44 -6.03 2.97 -3.85
CA GLN A 44 -6.21 2.43 -5.19
C GLN A 44 -5.07 1.51 -5.61
N ILE A 45 -3.83 1.82 -5.20
CA ILE A 45 -2.64 1.07 -5.61
C ILE A 45 -2.27 -0.01 -4.58
N TRP A 46 -2.26 0.34 -3.30
CA TRP A 46 -1.81 -0.55 -2.22
C TRP A 46 -2.92 -1.17 -1.36
N SER A 47 -4.19 -0.94 -1.68
CA SER A 47 -5.27 -1.60 -0.96
C SER A 47 -5.24 -3.12 -1.23
N PRO A 48 -5.40 -3.95 -0.20
CA PRO A 48 -5.26 -5.40 -0.32
C PRO A 48 -6.26 -6.01 -1.31
N GLU A 49 -7.42 -5.38 -1.48
CA GLU A 49 -8.48 -5.79 -2.41
C GLU A 49 -8.11 -5.54 -3.87
N LYS A 50 -7.35 -4.47 -4.16
CA LYS A 50 -6.98 -4.07 -5.52
C LYS A 50 -5.59 -4.55 -5.93
N LEU A 51 -4.77 -4.97 -4.97
CA LEU A 51 -3.42 -5.48 -5.22
C LEU A 51 -3.37 -6.60 -6.27
N PRO A 52 -4.23 -7.64 -6.24
CA PRO A 52 -4.21 -8.69 -7.25
C PRO A 52 -4.46 -8.15 -8.67
N GLY A 53 -5.46 -7.26 -8.83
CA GLY A 53 -5.80 -6.65 -10.12
C GLY A 53 -4.71 -5.71 -10.62
N ASN A 54 -4.16 -4.86 -9.74
CA ASN A 54 -3.06 -3.96 -10.06
C ASN A 54 -1.80 -4.72 -10.47
N LEU A 55 -1.52 -5.85 -9.81
CA LEU A 55 -0.40 -6.71 -10.15
C LEU A 55 -0.59 -7.33 -11.55
N SER A 56 -1.80 -7.79 -11.89
CA SER A 56 -2.11 -8.28 -13.23
C SER A 56 -1.92 -7.20 -14.29
N ILE A 57 -2.36 -5.96 -14.04
CA ILE A 57 -2.14 -4.82 -14.95
C ILE A 57 -0.64 -4.55 -15.11
N LEU A 58 0.10 -4.45 -14.00
CA LEU A 58 1.54 -4.22 -14.01
C LEU A 58 2.26 -5.32 -14.80
N THR A 59 1.87 -6.57 -14.59
CA THR A 59 2.44 -7.73 -15.29
C THR A 59 2.12 -7.66 -16.77
N GLY A 60 0.87 -7.37 -17.15
CA GLY A 60 0.45 -7.27 -18.55
C GLY A 60 1.20 -6.16 -19.30
N VAL A 61 1.25 -4.96 -18.71
CA VAL A 61 2.01 -3.83 -19.28
C VAL A 61 3.50 -4.15 -19.34
N GLY A 62 4.05 -4.79 -18.30
CA GLY A 62 5.45 -5.18 -18.24
C GLY A 62 5.83 -6.19 -19.32
N VAL A 63 5.03 -7.26 -19.48
CA VAL A 63 5.26 -8.30 -20.50
C VAL A 63 5.13 -7.70 -21.91
N PHE A 64 4.15 -6.84 -22.14
CA PHE A 64 3.99 -6.16 -23.43
C PHE A 64 5.22 -5.30 -23.78
N ALA A 65 5.64 -4.43 -22.86
CA ALA A 65 6.82 -3.58 -23.06
C ALA A 65 8.10 -4.41 -23.22
N ALA A 66 8.27 -5.45 -22.40
CA ALA A 66 9.40 -6.37 -22.50
C ALA A 66 9.43 -7.10 -23.85
N GLY A 67 8.27 -7.52 -24.37
CA GLY A 67 8.13 -8.12 -25.69
C GLY A 67 8.57 -7.17 -26.81
N ILE A 68 8.16 -5.90 -26.74
CA ILE A 68 8.61 -4.88 -27.71
C ILE A 68 10.13 -4.75 -27.68
N VAL A 69 10.71 -4.62 -26.49
CA VAL A 69 12.17 -4.51 -26.33
C VAL A 69 12.85 -5.75 -26.90
N ALA A 70 12.35 -6.93 -26.57
CA ALA A 70 12.92 -8.20 -27.03
C ALA A 70 12.90 -8.33 -28.56
N VAL A 71 11.79 -8.00 -29.21
CA VAL A 71 11.70 -8.02 -30.68
C VAL A 71 12.60 -6.95 -31.29
N ARG A 72 12.73 -5.78 -30.64
CA ARG A 72 13.60 -4.72 -31.15
C ARG A 72 15.08 -5.05 -31.02
N THR A 73 15.47 -5.86 -30.04
CA THR A 73 16.88 -6.24 -29.80
C THR A 73 17.29 -7.53 -30.50
N TRP A 74 16.37 -8.49 -30.64
CA TRP A 74 16.66 -9.82 -31.18
C TRP A 74 15.81 -10.18 -32.40
N GLY A 75 14.98 -9.28 -32.91
CA GLY A 75 14.07 -9.53 -34.04
C GLY A 75 14.80 -10.07 -35.27
N ASP A 76 15.98 -9.53 -35.57
CA ASP A 76 16.78 -9.96 -36.73
C ASP A 76 17.29 -11.41 -36.58
N LEU A 77 17.48 -11.90 -35.35
CA LEU A 77 17.84 -13.30 -35.09
C LEU A 77 16.65 -14.25 -35.25
N LEU A 78 15.42 -13.73 -35.18
CA LEU A 78 14.18 -14.51 -35.28
C LEU A 78 13.71 -14.66 -36.74
N LEU A 79 14.31 -13.90 -37.66
CA LEU A 79 14.04 -14.00 -39.10
C LEU A 79 15.08 -14.93 -39.75
N PRO A 80 14.67 -16.01 -40.43
CA PRO A 80 15.58 -16.77 -41.27
C PRO A 80 16.01 -15.93 -42.48
N ALA A 81 17.28 -16.08 -42.86
CA ALA A 81 17.90 -15.39 -43.99
C ALA A 81 17.20 -15.66 -45.33
#